data_AF-A0A0E3RYD9-F1
#
_entry.id   AF-A0A0E3RYD9-F1
#
_cell.length_a   1.000
_cell.length_b   1.000
_cell.length_c   1.000
_cell.angle_alpha   90.00
_cell.angle_beta   90.00
_cell.angle_gamma   90.00
#
_symmetry.space_group_name_H-M   'P 1'
#
loop_
_entity.id
_entity.type
_entity.pdbx_description
1 polymer ?
#
loop_
_entity_poly.entity_id
_entity_poly.type
_entity_poly.pdbx_seq_one_letter_code
_entity_poly.pdbx_strand_id
1 'polypeptide(L)'
;MQERKFKNMDFTGTWHIYEMELWDEDYFNMDVQAYITIEQDNMGHFQFGLVYGDIDGRIVEYADGKRFEFTWEGNEECDHVFGSGWVKIKEKDVLEGEFRFHLGDSSTFLARRAK
;
A
#
# COMPACT_ATOMS: atom_id res chain seq x y z
N MET A 1 -15.54 -2.64 -24.03
CA MET A 1 -14.77 -1.63 -23.27
C MET A 1 -15.32 -1.35 -21.85
N GLN A 2 -16.45 -1.91 -21.41
CA GLN A 2 -17.01 -1.66 -20.07
C GLN A 2 -16.62 -2.69 -18.98
N GLU A 3 -16.09 -3.86 -19.35
CA GLU A 3 -15.77 -4.93 -18.38
C GLU A 3 -14.56 -4.63 -17.46
N ARG A 4 -13.70 -3.65 -17.81
CA ARG A 4 -12.55 -3.29 -16.97
C ARG A 4 -12.91 -2.45 -15.74
N LYS A 5 -14.08 -1.80 -15.70
CA LYS A 5 -14.44 -0.88 -14.61
C LYS A 5 -14.81 -1.54 -13.29
N PHE A 6 -15.17 -2.83 -13.30
CA PHE A 6 -15.65 -3.53 -12.10
C PHE A 6 -14.62 -4.48 -11.47
N LYS A 7 -13.42 -4.64 -12.07
CA LYS A 7 -12.46 -5.67 -11.66
C LYS A 7 -11.54 -5.25 -10.50
N ASN A 8 -11.60 -3.99 -10.06
CA ASN A 8 -10.64 -3.39 -9.11
C ASN A 8 -11.23 -3.04 -7.73
N MET A 9 -12.53 -3.26 -7.52
CA MET A 9 -13.24 -2.88 -6.28
C MET A 9 -12.71 -3.58 -5.02
N ASP A 10 -12.04 -4.73 -5.16
CA ASP A 10 -11.52 -5.48 -4.01
C ASP A 10 -10.45 -4.67 -3.25
N PHE A 11 -9.59 -3.96 -3.97
CA PHE A 11 -8.48 -3.18 -3.41
C PHE A 11 -8.81 -1.72 -3.17
N THR A 12 -9.74 -1.14 -3.95
CA THR A 12 -10.10 0.27 -3.84
C THR A 12 -10.58 0.65 -2.43
N GLY A 13 -10.13 1.81 -1.95
CA GLY A 13 -10.45 2.37 -0.65
C GLY A 13 -9.20 2.66 0.18
N THR A 14 -9.43 3.18 1.39
CA THR A 14 -8.39 3.43 2.38
C THR A 14 -8.26 2.24 3.33
N TRP A 15 -7.02 1.89 3.64
CA TRP A 15 -6.66 0.79 4.52
C TRP A 15 -5.69 1.30 5.58
N HIS A 16 -6.03 1.15 6.85
CA HIS A 16 -5.16 1.54 7.95
C HIS A 16 -4.19 0.42 8.27
N ILE A 17 -2.90 0.73 8.22
CA ILE A 17 -1.81 -0.18 8.58
C ILE A 17 -1.80 -0.32 10.11
N TYR A 18 -1.79 -1.56 10.59
CA TYR A 18 -1.81 -1.87 12.04
C TYR A 18 -0.65 -2.75 12.48
N GLU A 19 0.17 -3.23 11.54
CA GLU A 19 1.35 -4.03 11.81
C GLU A 19 2.35 -3.83 10.67
N MET A 20 3.63 -3.66 11.01
CA MET A 20 4.75 -3.69 10.06
C MET A 20 5.89 -4.54 10.64
N GLU A 21 6.68 -5.15 9.77
CA GLU A 21 7.77 -6.05 10.15
C GLU A 21 8.99 -5.32 10.74
N LEU A 22 9.33 -4.15 10.20
CA LEU A 22 10.55 -3.42 10.56
C LEU A 22 10.33 -2.27 11.54
N TRP A 23 9.12 -1.72 11.56
CA TRP A 23 8.79 -0.55 12.36
C TRP A 23 7.66 -0.85 13.33
N ASP A 24 7.80 -0.39 14.56
CA ASP A 24 6.77 -0.55 15.58
C ASP A 24 5.62 0.46 15.40
N GLU A 25 4.55 0.23 16.16
CA GLU A 25 3.32 1.03 16.09
C GLU A 25 3.54 2.50 16.41
N ASP A 26 4.43 2.80 17.35
CA ASP A 26 4.79 4.17 17.72
C ASP A 26 5.48 4.88 16.55
N TYR A 27 6.32 4.17 15.78
CA TYR A 27 6.96 4.73 14.59
C TYR A 27 5.99 4.87 13.42
N PHE A 28 5.30 3.80 13.00
CA PHE A 28 4.52 3.89 11.76
C PHE A 28 3.30 4.82 11.91
N ASN A 29 2.79 5.04 13.14
CA ASN A 29 1.73 6.02 13.41
C ASN A 29 2.26 7.39 13.89
N MET A 30 3.56 7.68 13.75
CA MET A 30 4.19 8.85 14.39
C MET A 30 3.55 10.20 14.01
N ASP A 31 3.23 10.41 12.72
CA ASP A 31 2.65 11.68 12.24
C ASP A 31 1.14 11.58 12.00
N VAL A 32 0.70 10.47 11.39
CA VAL A 32 -0.71 10.15 11.12
C VAL A 32 -0.97 8.67 11.37
N GLN A 33 -2.24 8.29 11.53
CA GLN A 33 -2.63 6.88 11.44
C GLN A 33 -2.13 6.32 10.11
N ALA A 34 -1.21 5.36 10.15
CA ALA A 34 -0.59 4.79 8.96
C ALA A 34 -1.64 4.21 8.03
N TYR A 35 -1.50 4.47 6.73
CA TYR A 35 -2.50 4.06 5.74
C TYR A 35 -1.92 3.88 4.34
N ILE A 36 -2.69 3.16 3.53
CA ILE A 36 -2.59 3.15 2.06
C ILE A 36 -3.99 3.33 1.48
N THR A 37 -4.12 4.25 0.54
CA THR A 37 -5.34 4.49 -0.24
C THR A 37 -5.10 4.04 -1.68
N ILE A 38 -6.01 3.22 -2.21
CA ILE A 38 -6.00 2.78 -3.61
C ILE A 38 -7.26 3.34 -4.28
N GLU A 39 -7.09 4.08 -5.36
CA GLU A 39 -8.16 4.72 -6.12
C GLU A 39 -8.66 3.84 -7.26
N GLN A 40 -9.76 4.27 -7.91
CA GLN A 40 -10.41 3.47 -8.96
C GLN A 40 -9.59 3.35 -10.25
N ASP A 41 -8.66 4.28 -10.46
CA ASP A 41 -7.76 4.34 -11.61
C ASP A 41 -6.42 3.64 -11.37
N ASN A 42 -6.25 2.97 -10.22
CA ASN A 42 -5.01 2.36 -9.72
C ASN A 42 -3.92 3.34 -9.30
N MET A 43 -4.26 4.63 -9.18
CA MET A 43 -3.44 5.57 -8.45
C MET A 43 -3.74 5.46 -6.96
N GLY A 44 -3.05 6.24 -6.15
CA GLY A 44 -3.30 6.33 -4.73
C GLY A 44 -2.16 7.00 -4.00
N HIS A 45 -2.20 6.93 -2.68
CA HIS A 45 -1.21 7.54 -1.83
C HIS A 45 -1.15 6.79 -0.50
N PHE A 46 -0.05 6.95 0.21
CA PHE A 46 0.17 6.31 1.51
C PHE A 46 0.95 7.24 2.44
N GLN A 47 0.88 6.95 3.73
CA GLN A 47 1.80 7.49 4.72
C GLN A 47 1.99 6.50 5.86
N PHE A 48 3.23 6.34 6.31
CA PHE A 48 3.60 5.68 7.56
C PHE A 48 4.87 6.32 8.12
N GLY A 49 4.92 6.58 9.41
CA GLY A 49 5.98 7.36 10.05
C GLY A 49 6.15 8.70 9.34
N LEU A 50 7.36 8.95 8.85
CA LEU A 50 7.72 10.17 8.11
C LEU A 50 7.80 9.94 6.59
N VAL A 51 7.42 8.75 6.13
CA VAL A 51 7.42 8.36 4.72
C VAL A 51 6.01 8.52 4.16
N TYR A 52 5.89 9.28 3.08
CA TYR A 52 4.64 9.45 2.35
C TYR A 52 4.92 9.53 0.86
N GLY A 53 3.96 9.12 0.05
CA GLY A 53 4.12 9.15 -1.39
C GLY A 53 2.87 8.76 -2.15
N ASP A 54 2.94 8.97 -3.46
CA ASP A 54 1.93 8.58 -4.42
C ASP A 54 2.28 7.20 -4.99
N ILE A 55 1.27 6.39 -5.30
CA ILE A 55 1.42 5.06 -5.90
C ILE A 55 0.83 5.06 -7.32
N ASP A 56 1.51 4.37 -8.23
CA ASP A 56 1.02 4.00 -9.56
C ASP A 56 1.06 2.48 -9.66
N GLY A 57 -0.11 1.85 -9.80
CA GLY A 57 -0.24 0.41 -9.72
C GLY A 57 -1.09 -0.26 -10.78
N ARG A 58 -1.15 -1.58 -10.67
CA ARG A 58 -1.96 -2.45 -11.52
C ARG A 58 -2.29 -3.75 -10.79
N ILE A 59 -3.41 -4.35 -11.17
CA ILE A 59 -3.78 -5.68 -10.68
C ILE A 59 -3.12 -6.75 -11.56
N VAL A 60 -2.42 -7.67 -10.92
CA VAL A 60 -1.76 -8.83 -11.54
C VAL A 60 -2.38 -10.12 -10.98
N GLU A 61 -2.72 -11.03 -11.87
CA GLU A 61 -3.26 -12.35 -11.53
C GLU A 61 -2.11 -13.34 -11.36
N TYR A 62 -2.06 -14.02 -10.23
CA TYR A 62 -1.13 -15.08 -9.88
C TYR A 62 -1.87 -16.41 -9.68
N ALA A 63 -1.12 -17.51 -9.58
CA ALA A 63 -1.69 -18.83 -9.31
C ALA A 63 -2.37 -18.92 -7.93
N ASP A 64 -1.92 -18.12 -6.97
CA ASP A 64 -2.41 -18.06 -5.58
C ASP A 64 -3.43 -16.94 -5.33
N GLY A 65 -3.79 -16.16 -6.34
CA GLY A 65 -4.77 -15.07 -6.24
C GLY A 65 -4.36 -13.80 -6.97
N LYS A 66 -5.00 -12.68 -6.65
CA LYS A 66 -4.69 -11.37 -7.23
C LYS A 66 -3.80 -10.56 -6.31
N ARG A 67 -2.91 -9.76 -6.90
CA ARG A 67 -2.16 -8.72 -6.20
C ARG A 67 -2.35 -7.39 -6.90
N PHE A 68 -2.41 -6.32 -6.12
CA PHE A 68 -2.19 -4.97 -6.63
C PHE A 68 -0.70 -4.67 -6.46
N GLU A 69 0.03 -4.59 -7.56
CA GLU A 69 1.45 -4.21 -7.58
C GLU A 69 1.57 -2.74 -7.92
N PHE A 70 2.50 -2.04 -7.27
CA PHE A 70 2.69 -0.62 -7.49
C PHE A 70 4.17 -0.23 -7.44
N THR A 71 4.49 0.84 -8.17
CA THR A 71 5.64 1.70 -7.89
C THR A 71 5.18 2.91 -7.11
N TRP A 72 6.10 3.54 -6.39
CA TRP A 72 5.78 4.73 -5.63
C TRP A 72 6.96 5.71 -5.62
N GLU A 73 6.65 6.99 -5.51
CA GLU A 73 7.61 8.06 -5.28
C GLU A 73 7.08 8.99 -4.19
N GLY A 74 7.98 9.57 -3.41
CA GLY A 74 7.60 10.28 -2.20
C GLY A 74 8.76 10.95 -1.50
N ASN A 75 8.58 11.21 -0.21
CA ASN A 75 9.63 11.76 0.63
C ASN A 75 9.67 11.04 1.99
N GLU A 76 10.85 10.99 2.56
CA GLU A 76 11.12 10.70 3.96
C GLU A 76 11.69 12.00 4.54
N GLU A 77 10.89 12.71 5.34
CA GLU A 77 11.20 14.08 5.77
C GLU A 77 11.50 15.05 4.60
N CYS A 78 12.78 15.29 4.33
CA CYS A 78 13.28 16.20 3.28
C CYS A 78 13.96 15.45 2.12
N ASP A 79 14.08 14.12 2.21
CA ASP A 79 14.79 13.30 1.24
C ASP A 79 13.80 12.62 0.30
N HIS A 80 14.01 12.79 -1.00
CA HIS A 80 13.22 12.12 -2.01
C HIS A 80 13.54 10.63 -2.03
N VAL A 81 12.51 9.81 -1.86
CA VAL A 81 12.60 8.35 -1.86
C VAL A 81 11.58 7.76 -2.82
N PHE A 82 11.86 6.57 -3.31
CA PHE A 82 11.00 5.87 -4.26
C PHE A 82 11.23 4.37 -4.15
N GLY A 83 10.29 3.61 -4.69
CA GLY A 83 10.33 2.17 -4.56
C GLY A 83 9.19 1.45 -5.25
N SER A 84 8.90 0.26 -4.75
CA SER A 84 7.80 -0.57 -5.21
C SER A 84 7.12 -1.27 -4.05
N GLY A 85 5.99 -1.90 -4.32
CA GLY A 85 5.31 -2.72 -3.34
C GLY A 85 4.21 -3.55 -3.96
N TRP A 86 3.55 -4.32 -3.11
CA TRP A 86 2.37 -5.08 -3.49
C TRP A 86 1.40 -5.19 -2.30
N VAL A 87 0.12 -5.37 -2.60
CA VAL A 87 -0.88 -5.80 -1.61
C VAL A 87 -1.73 -6.93 -2.17
N LYS A 88 -2.21 -7.80 -1.29
CA LYS A 88 -3.19 -8.84 -1.59
C LYS A 88 -4.25 -8.89 -0.47
N ILE A 89 -5.46 -9.28 -0.82
CA ILE A 89 -6.52 -9.52 0.17
C ILE A 89 -6.17 -10.82 0.91
N LYS A 90 -5.85 -10.72 2.21
CA LYS A 90 -5.55 -11.88 3.06
C LYS A 90 -6.84 -12.54 3.53
N GLU A 91 -7.80 -11.72 3.94
CA GLU A 91 -9.16 -12.12 4.31
C GLU A 91 -10.09 -10.90 4.18
N LYS A 92 -11.38 -11.07 4.51
CA LYS A 92 -12.35 -9.98 4.38
C LYS A 92 -11.87 -8.75 5.16
N ASP A 93 -11.75 -7.63 4.46
CA ASP A 93 -11.33 -6.32 5.01
C ASP A 93 -9.93 -6.30 5.64
N VAL A 94 -9.05 -7.26 5.27
CA VAL A 94 -7.64 -7.30 5.67
C VAL A 94 -6.73 -7.44 4.44
N LEU A 95 -5.77 -6.52 4.32
CA LEU A 95 -4.65 -6.61 3.38
C LEU A 95 -3.40 -7.15 4.07
N GLU A 96 -2.62 -7.88 3.28
CA GLU A 96 -1.20 -8.12 3.50
C GLU A 96 -0.43 -7.50 2.33
N GLY A 97 0.69 -6.86 2.62
CA GLY A 97 1.50 -6.23 1.60
C GLY A 97 2.95 -6.07 2.00
N GLU A 98 3.71 -5.45 1.10
CA GLU A 98 5.10 -5.10 1.30
C GLU A 98 5.38 -3.73 0.68
N PHE A 99 6.08 -2.88 1.43
CA PHE A 99 6.78 -1.73 0.88
C PHE A 99 8.26 -2.08 0.70
N ARG A 100 8.81 -1.74 -0.45
CA ARG A 100 10.24 -1.89 -0.77
C ARG A 100 10.81 -0.57 -1.23
N PHE A 101 11.82 -0.08 -0.54
CA PHE A 101 12.60 1.09 -0.92
C PHE A 101 13.62 0.71 -1.98
N HIS A 102 13.81 1.57 -2.98
CA HIS A 102 14.87 1.38 -3.95
C HIS A 102 16.24 1.52 -3.26
N LEU A 103 17.05 0.45 -3.32
CA LEU A 103 18.36 0.36 -2.64
C LEU A 103 18.28 0.53 -1.11
N GLY A 104 17.11 0.28 -0.52
CA GLY A 104 16.89 0.33 0.92
C GLY A 104 16.21 -0.92 1.43
N ASP A 105 15.50 -0.75 2.54
CA ASP A 105 14.81 -1.82 3.22
C ASP A 105 13.51 -2.25 2.52
N SER A 106 13.02 -3.42 2.90
CA SER A 106 11.69 -3.90 2.58
C SER A 106 10.99 -4.31 3.86
N SER A 107 9.74 -3.91 4.03
CA SER A 107 8.94 -4.28 5.19
C SER A 107 7.57 -4.79 4.76
N THR A 108 7.22 -5.97 5.26
CA THR A 108 5.85 -6.46 5.16
C THR A 108 4.93 -5.72 6.14
N PHE A 109 3.65 -5.63 5.79
CA PHE A 109 2.65 -4.98 6.63
C PHE A 109 1.27 -5.66 6.53
N LEU A 110 0.46 -5.43 7.57
CA LEU A 110 -0.96 -5.75 7.55
C LEU A 110 -1.79 -4.47 7.68
N ALA A 111 -2.88 -4.40 6.93
CA ALA A 111 -3.79 -3.28 6.96
C ALA A 111 -5.26 -3.73 7.02
N ARG A 112 -6.12 -2.92 7.63
CA ARG A 112 -7.57 -3.14 7.70
C ARG A 112 -8.30 -2.06 6.94
N ARG A 113 -9.40 -2.42 6.29
CA ARG A 113 -10.23 -1.45 5.58
C ARG A 113 -10.73 -0.38 6.57
N ALA A 114 -10.58 0.89 6.20
CA ALA A 114 -11.18 1.99 6.93
C ALA A 114 -12.73 1.85 6.89
N LYS A 115 -13.38 2.17 8.02
CA LYS A 115 -14.84 2.05 8.15
C LYS A 115 -15.57 3.21 7.47
#